data_AF-A0A4P6XHB0-F1
#
_entry.id   AF-A0A4P6XHB0-F1
#
_cell.length_a   1.000
_cell.length_b   1.000
_cell.length_c   1.000
_cell.angle_alpha   90.00
_cell.angle_beta   90.00
_cell.angle_gamma   90.00
#
_symmetry.space_group_name_H-M   'P 1'
#
loop_
_entity.id
_entity.type
_entity.pdbx_description
1 polymer ?
#
loop_
_entity_poly.entity_id
_entity_poly.type
_entity_poly.pdbx_seq_one_letter_code
_entity_poly.pdbx_strand_id
1 'polypeptide(L)'
;MIVDIPTPGEFHTAGVNQLYLAWKITIGAQQALTRIGAAADDQEAADDYWRSVQPELANAYSLIQQAMEMALKGRIAAVSPFLLLGNPADWPGKGATEPLSFGELPTLDASKLVKVHNLLIDPPLDAAFATFWETVRRDRNRIMHSTSRTTFTAGAVVLAILRAAKTLFADMPWPDRLLAQEAGQKYAIFGMDDHVYSEVVGEIGCAIALLTPADALELFDFDRRRHAYVCPQCLANSERDFAAGLPKLAQFSNKDAGETALRCIFCETVSMVDRHDCEYPDCPGNVITRNLCLTCLREQDEQFALTPAFLIRAPDDLHDYEFVVGRESGGRRDEYRSHRERAADDEDAIAYGRRMLDAAHLRVWQTVSIFQREGCSVLLEPETCRPIGHWAREDGGLLWHAGILAYNYAAHGPV
;
A
#
# COMPACT_ATOMS: atom_id res chain seq x y z
N MET A 1 36.35 37.65 -9.98
CA MET A 1 35.78 37.00 -8.78
C MET A 1 34.75 35.98 -9.24
N ILE A 2 34.71 34.77 -8.68
CA ILE A 2 33.68 33.78 -9.04
C ILE A 2 32.42 34.05 -8.20
N VAL A 3 31.26 34.08 -8.84
CA VAL A 3 29.94 34.32 -8.21
C VAL A 3 28.99 33.14 -8.48
N ASP A 4 27.79 33.17 -7.89
CA ASP A 4 26.76 32.11 -8.02
C ASP A 4 27.26 30.71 -7.67
N ILE A 5 28.06 30.62 -6.61
CA ILE A 5 28.67 29.37 -6.18
C ILE A 5 27.57 28.47 -5.61
N PRO A 6 27.33 27.27 -6.18
CA PRO A 6 26.26 26.39 -5.74
C PRO A 6 26.58 25.82 -4.35
N THR A 7 25.52 25.69 -3.57
CA THR A 7 25.56 25.07 -2.25
C THR A 7 25.36 23.55 -2.34
N PRO A 8 25.84 22.79 -1.35
CA PRO A 8 25.55 21.36 -1.25
C PRO A 8 24.05 21.04 -1.25
N GLY A 9 23.25 21.89 -0.60
CA GLY A 9 21.80 21.73 -0.48
C GLY A 9 21.06 21.90 -1.81
N GLU A 10 21.51 22.82 -2.67
CA GLU A 10 20.93 22.99 -4.01
C GLU A 10 21.15 21.74 -4.88
N PHE A 11 22.37 21.17 -4.84
CA PHE A 11 22.66 19.91 -5.52
C PHE A 11 21.83 18.75 -4.95
N HIS A 12 21.73 18.63 -3.63
CA HIS A 12 20.93 17.57 -3.00
C HIS A 12 19.45 17.67 -3.40
N THR A 13 18.86 18.87 -3.30
CA THR A 13 17.47 19.15 -3.70
C THR A 13 17.23 18.82 -5.17
N ALA A 14 18.12 19.27 -6.06
CA ALA A 14 18.03 18.95 -7.47
C ALA A 14 18.10 17.43 -7.70
N GLY A 15 19.02 16.74 -7.02
CA GLY A 15 19.16 15.28 -7.12
C GLY A 15 17.92 14.52 -6.67
N VAL A 16 17.33 14.91 -5.53
CA VAL A 16 16.08 14.33 -5.02
C VAL A 16 14.95 14.53 -6.02
N ASN A 17 14.79 15.73 -6.58
CA ASN A 17 13.72 16.03 -7.53
C ASN A 17 13.84 15.20 -8.82
N GLN A 18 15.06 14.98 -9.33
CA GLN A 18 15.27 14.11 -10.49
C GLN A 18 14.93 12.65 -10.18
N LEU A 19 15.33 12.17 -9.01
CA LEU A 19 15.06 10.79 -8.58
C LEU A 19 13.55 10.56 -8.35
N TYR A 20 12.87 11.54 -7.77
CA TYR A 20 11.43 11.54 -7.59
C TYR A 20 10.68 11.53 -8.94
N LEU A 21 11.11 12.34 -9.91
CA LEU A 21 10.51 12.33 -11.24
C LEU A 21 10.72 10.98 -11.94
N ALA A 22 11.91 10.39 -11.83
CA ALA A 22 12.16 9.03 -12.34
C ALA A 22 11.21 8.01 -11.72
N TRP A 23 10.94 8.13 -10.42
CA TRP A 23 9.99 7.29 -9.70
C TRP A 23 8.56 7.44 -10.22
N LYS A 24 8.02 8.67 -10.30
CA LYS A 24 6.65 8.91 -10.78
C LYS A 24 6.45 8.41 -12.21
N ILE A 25 7.43 8.58 -13.10
CA ILE A 25 7.37 8.03 -14.47
C ILE A 25 7.29 6.49 -14.43
N THR A 26 8.18 5.86 -13.68
CA THR A 26 8.31 4.39 -13.66
C THR A 26 7.11 3.72 -12.98
N ILE A 27 6.68 4.21 -11.82
CA ILE A 27 5.53 3.69 -11.10
C ILE A 27 4.22 4.00 -11.84
N GLY A 28 4.10 5.20 -12.41
CA GLY A 28 2.95 5.57 -13.23
C GLY A 28 2.75 4.64 -14.42
N ALA A 29 3.82 4.28 -15.13
CA ALA A 29 3.77 3.28 -16.19
C ALA A 29 3.28 1.91 -15.67
N GLN A 30 3.85 1.41 -14.58
CA GLN A 30 3.42 0.12 -14.02
C GLN A 30 1.95 0.13 -13.58
N GLN A 31 1.51 1.19 -12.88
CA GLN A 31 0.14 1.32 -12.38
C GLN A 31 -0.88 1.49 -13.52
N ALA A 32 -0.52 2.19 -14.60
CA ALA A 32 -1.38 2.32 -15.77
C ALA A 32 -1.71 0.95 -16.39
N LEU A 33 -0.70 0.08 -16.54
CA LEU A 33 -0.91 -1.29 -17.02
C LEU A 33 -1.85 -2.08 -16.09
N THR A 34 -1.66 -1.97 -14.77
CA THR A 34 -2.52 -2.65 -13.79
C THR A 34 -3.98 -2.17 -13.86
N ARG A 35 -4.21 -0.86 -14.07
CA ARG A 35 -5.57 -0.29 -14.18
C ARG A 35 -6.30 -0.73 -15.44
N ILE A 36 -5.58 -0.88 -16.55
CA ILE A 36 -6.16 -1.26 -17.84
C ILE A 36 -6.51 -2.76 -17.86
N GLY A 37 -5.95 -3.57 -16.95
CA GLY A 37 -6.20 -5.01 -16.89
C GLY A 37 -5.61 -5.80 -18.07
N ALA A 38 -4.95 -5.14 -19.02
CA ALA A 38 -4.45 -5.72 -20.27
C ALA A 38 -3.48 -6.89 -20.06
N ALA A 39 -2.77 -6.93 -18.93
CA ALA A 39 -1.85 -8.03 -18.60
C ALA A 39 -2.55 -9.35 -18.23
N ALA A 40 -3.86 -9.35 -17.96
CA ALA A 40 -4.56 -10.57 -17.56
C ALA A 40 -4.95 -11.47 -18.74
N ASP A 41 -5.35 -10.88 -19.88
CA ASP A 41 -6.00 -11.64 -20.97
C ASP A 41 -5.40 -11.41 -22.38
N ASP A 42 -4.47 -10.44 -22.57
CA ASP A 42 -3.87 -10.16 -23.89
C ASP A 42 -2.36 -9.80 -23.80
N GLN A 43 -1.51 -10.79 -24.08
CA GLN A 43 -0.06 -10.64 -24.08
C GLN A 43 0.44 -9.69 -25.18
N GLU A 44 -0.23 -9.62 -26.33
CA GLU A 44 0.19 -8.75 -27.44
C GLU A 44 -0.05 -7.28 -27.08
N ALA A 45 -1.21 -6.98 -26.49
CA ALA A 45 -1.50 -5.64 -25.97
C ALA A 45 -0.53 -5.23 -24.85
N ALA A 46 -0.15 -6.15 -23.97
CA ALA A 46 0.85 -5.90 -22.93
C ALA A 46 2.24 -5.60 -23.52
N ASP A 47 2.66 -6.35 -24.54
CA ASP A 47 3.95 -6.12 -25.21
C ASP A 47 3.96 -4.79 -25.97
N ASP A 48 2.88 -4.44 -26.66
CA ASP A 48 2.72 -3.17 -27.36
C ASP A 48 2.71 -1.98 -26.39
N TYR A 49 2.02 -2.13 -25.26
CA TYR A 49 2.09 -1.17 -24.16
C TYR A 49 3.53 -0.96 -23.70
N TRP A 50 4.26 -2.04 -23.38
CA TRP A 50 5.64 -1.93 -22.91
C TRP A 50 6.58 -1.31 -23.92
N ARG A 51 6.36 -1.56 -25.23
CA ARG A 51 7.08 -0.89 -26.31
C ARG A 51 6.78 0.62 -26.35
N SER A 52 5.51 0.99 -26.17
CA SER A 52 5.08 2.40 -26.20
C SER A 52 5.69 3.25 -25.08
N VAL A 53 5.90 2.68 -23.89
CA VAL A 53 6.44 3.39 -22.72
C VAL A 53 7.97 3.31 -22.59
N GLN A 54 8.66 2.62 -23.51
CA GLN A 54 10.14 2.57 -23.49
C GLN A 54 10.82 3.96 -23.49
N PRO A 55 10.36 4.97 -24.25
CA PRO A 55 10.94 6.31 -24.18
C PRO A 55 10.82 6.93 -22.78
N GLU A 56 9.69 6.71 -22.11
CA GLU A 56 9.46 7.20 -20.74
C GLU A 56 10.41 6.52 -19.75
N LEU A 57 10.55 5.18 -19.83
CA LEU A 57 11.47 4.43 -18.96
C LEU A 57 12.95 4.79 -19.22
N ALA A 58 13.33 5.04 -20.47
CA ALA A 58 14.68 5.49 -20.83
C ALA A 58 14.96 6.90 -20.28
N ASN A 59 13.96 7.79 -20.32
CA ASN A 59 14.04 9.10 -19.70
C ASN A 59 14.18 8.98 -18.18
N ALA A 60 13.33 8.18 -17.52
CA ALA A 60 13.42 7.90 -16.09
C ALA A 60 14.82 7.39 -15.71
N TYR A 61 15.37 6.46 -16.47
CA TYR A 61 16.71 5.94 -16.23
C TYR A 61 17.82 7.01 -16.37
N SER A 62 17.66 7.94 -17.32
CA SER A 62 18.57 9.07 -17.49
C SER A 62 18.50 10.06 -16.31
N LEU A 63 17.31 10.28 -15.77
CA LEU A 63 17.10 11.12 -14.58
C LEU A 63 17.77 10.50 -13.34
N ILE A 64 17.83 9.17 -13.22
CA ILE A 64 18.60 8.50 -12.14
C ILE A 64 20.08 8.89 -12.21
N GLN A 65 20.69 8.84 -13.40
CA GLN A 65 22.09 9.24 -13.55
C GLN A 65 22.31 10.70 -13.14
N GLN A 66 21.41 11.59 -13.57
CA GLN A 66 21.47 13.00 -13.22
C GLN A 66 21.31 13.19 -11.71
N ALA A 67 20.38 12.47 -11.07
CA ALA A 67 20.20 12.50 -9.62
C ALA A 67 21.47 12.09 -8.86
N MET A 68 22.07 10.97 -9.27
CA MET A 68 23.31 10.47 -8.68
C MET A 68 24.47 11.45 -8.85
N GLU A 69 24.57 12.09 -10.03
CA GLU A 69 25.58 13.11 -10.31
C GLU A 69 25.44 14.33 -9.40
N MET A 70 24.20 14.83 -9.24
CA MET A 70 23.91 15.95 -8.36
C MET A 70 24.25 15.58 -6.91
N ALA A 71 23.91 14.39 -6.43
CA ALA A 71 24.25 13.97 -5.07
C ALA A 71 25.77 13.92 -4.83
N LEU A 72 26.54 13.35 -5.76
CA LEU A 72 28.00 13.32 -5.66
C LEU A 72 28.60 14.73 -5.69
N LYS A 73 28.09 15.59 -6.57
CA LYS A 73 28.50 17.01 -6.64
C LYS A 73 28.20 17.74 -5.34
N GLY A 74 27.02 17.55 -4.75
CA GLY A 74 26.65 18.14 -3.47
C GLY A 74 27.57 17.73 -2.34
N ARG A 75 27.90 16.43 -2.25
CA ARG A 75 28.87 15.91 -1.26
C ARG A 75 30.26 16.52 -1.43
N ILE A 76 30.78 16.62 -2.65
CA ILE A 76 32.08 17.26 -2.93
C ILE A 76 32.04 18.77 -2.63
N ALA A 77 30.96 19.44 -3.02
CA ALA A 77 30.76 20.87 -2.76
C ALA A 77 30.72 21.19 -1.26
N ALA A 78 30.31 20.25 -0.41
CA ALA A 78 30.35 20.42 1.04
C ALA A 78 31.78 20.51 1.60
N VAL A 79 32.75 19.89 0.91
CA VAL A 79 34.18 20.10 1.18
C VAL A 79 34.64 21.43 0.56
N SER A 80 34.42 21.58 -0.75
CA SER A 80 34.61 22.84 -1.46
C SER A 80 33.96 22.77 -2.85
N PRO A 81 33.10 23.72 -3.23
CA PRO A 81 32.47 23.74 -4.55
C PRO A 81 33.51 23.90 -5.68
N PHE A 82 34.65 24.53 -5.42
CA PHE A 82 35.71 24.70 -6.42
C PHE A 82 36.39 23.39 -6.83
N LEU A 83 36.26 22.31 -6.06
CA LEU A 83 36.75 20.97 -6.44
C LEU A 83 35.93 20.34 -7.57
N LEU A 84 34.78 20.91 -7.90
CA LEU A 84 33.97 20.53 -9.06
C LEU A 84 34.41 21.20 -10.35
N LEU A 85 35.35 22.14 -10.30
CA LEU A 85 35.83 22.84 -11.48
C LEU A 85 36.94 22.05 -12.19
N GLY A 86 36.98 22.20 -13.51
CA GLY A 86 38.03 21.71 -14.38
C GLY A 86 39.30 22.54 -14.28
N ASN A 87 40.20 22.36 -15.25
CA ASN A 87 41.50 23.02 -15.25
C ASN A 87 41.35 24.55 -15.40
N PRO A 88 41.92 25.37 -14.50
CA PRO A 88 41.91 26.84 -14.61
C PRO A 88 42.46 27.39 -15.91
N ALA A 89 43.35 26.65 -16.61
CA ALA A 89 43.88 27.06 -17.91
C ALA A 89 42.82 27.19 -19.01
N ASP A 90 41.70 26.46 -18.87
CA ASP A 90 40.60 26.37 -19.82
C ASP A 90 39.44 27.33 -19.48
N TRP A 91 39.57 28.11 -18.41
CA TRP A 91 38.50 29.02 -17.99
C TRP A 91 38.33 30.18 -18.98
N PRO A 92 37.08 30.56 -19.31
CA PRO A 92 36.81 31.71 -20.14
C PRO A 92 37.30 33.00 -19.46
N GLY A 93 37.68 34.00 -20.26
CA GLY A 93 38.02 35.33 -19.74
C GLY A 93 39.36 35.42 -19.00
N LYS A 94 40.48 34.97 -19.62
CA LYS A 94 41.84 35.18 -19.08
C LYS A 94 42.07 36.68 -18.77
N GLY A 95 42.10 37.03 -17.48
CA GLY A 95 42.24 38.42 -17.01
C GLY A 95 40.93 39.18 -16.81
N ALA A 96 39.79 38.49 -16.65
CA ALA A 96 38.48 39.10 -16.46
C ALA A 96 38.45 40.09 -15.28
N THR A 97 38.07 41.33 -15.58
CA THR A 97 37.76 42.40 -14.61
C THR A 97 36.34 42.30 -14.07
N GLU A 98 35.48 41.51 -14.70
CA GLU A 98 34.08 41.29 -14.32
C GLU A 98 33.92 39.96 -13.53
N PRO A 99 32.89 39.85 -12.67
CA PRO A 99 32.56 38.59 -12.02
C PRO A 99 32.20 37.49 -13.03
N LEU A 100 32.65 36.26 -12.77
CA LEU A 100 32.38 35.10 -13.62
C LEU A 100 31.48 34.12 -12.86
N SER A 101 30.37 33.70 -13.46
CA SER A 101 29.43 32.80 -12.80
C SER A 101 30.01 31.38 -12.73
N PHE A 102 29.82 30.69 -11.59
CA PHE A 102 30.32 29.33 -11.40
C PHE A 102 29.80 28.36 -12.47
N GLY A 103 28.54 28.53 -12.90
CA GLY A 103 27.91 27.66 -13.91
C GLY A 103 28.49 27.76 -15.31
N GLU A 104 29.25 28.83 -15.60
CA GLU A 104 29.90 29.05 -16.90
C GLU A 104 31.31 28.45 -16.97
N LEU A 105 31.83 27.97 -15.84
CA LEU A 105 33.16 27.39 -15.75
C LEU A 105 33.13 25.91 -16.17
N PRO A 106 34.20 25.43 -16.84
CA PRO A 106 34.36 24.00 -17.11
C PRO A 106 34.26 23.19 -15.81
N THR A 107 33.44 22.14 -15.80
CA THR A 107 33.28 21.27 -14.62
C THR A 107 34.04 19.96 -14.78
N LEU A 108 34.29 19.31 -13.64
CA LEU A 108 34.83 17.96 -13.58
C LEU A 108 33.94 16.97 -14.36
N ASP A 109 34.59 16.10 -15.13
CA ASP A 109 33.91 15.01 -15.84
C ASP A 109 33.21 14.05 -14.86
N ALA A 110 31.98 13.64 -15.18
CA ALA A 110 31.18 12.77 -14.32
C ALA A 110 31.90 11.46 -13.95
N SER A 111 32.71 10.88 -14.85
CA SER A 111 33.47 9.64 -14.56
C SER A 111 34.49 9.80 -13.43
N LYS A 112 34.88 11.04 -13.08
CA LYS A 112 35.83 11.31 -12.00
C LYS A 112 35.16 11.53 -10.65
N LEU A 113 33.83 11.70 -10.59
CA LEU A 113 33.12 12.09 -9.37
C LEU A 113 33.30 11.07 -8.24
N VAL A 114 33.16 9.77 -8.51
CA VAL A 114 33.34 8.72 -7.48
C VAL A 114 34.76 8.72 -6.93
N LYS A 115 35.76 8.87 -7.80
CA LYS A 115 37.16 8.93 -7.39
C LYS A 115 37.43 10.15 -6.52
N VAL A 116 36.93 11.33 -6.92
CA VAL A 116 37.11 12.57 -6.16
C VAL A 116 36.39 12.49 -4.81
N HIS A 117 35.15 11.97 -4.79
CA HIS A 117 34.42 11.70 -3.55
C HIS A 117 35.23 10.84 -2.59
N ASN A 118 35.71 9.67 -3.03
CA ASN A 118 36.44 8.73 -2.18
C ASN A 118 37.81 9.22 -1.69
N LEU A 119 38.37 10.26 -2.31
CA LEU A 119 39.60 10.90 -1.84
C LEU A 119 39.35 11.93 -0.74
N LEU A 120 38.12 12.44 -0.62
CA LEU A 120 37.80 13.62 0.18
C LEU A 120 36.79 13.35 1.30
N ILE A 121 36.01 12.28 1.20
CA ILE A 121 34.82 12.05 2.02
C ILE A 121 34.83 10.64 2.59
N ASP A 122 34.59 10.53 3.90
CA ASP A 122 34.46 9.29 4.66
C ASP A 122 32.98 9.08 5.06
N PRO A 123 32.42 7.85 4.94
CA PRO A 123 33.03 6.67 4.35
C PRO A 123 33.17 6.74 2.82
N PRO A 124 34.21 6.12 2.24
CA PRO A 124 34.31 5.99 0.80
C PRO A 124 33.17 5.12 0.26
N LEU A 125 32.71 5.44 -0.96
CA LEU A 125 31.78 4.60 -1.70
C LEU A 125 32.47 3.30 -2.09
N ASP A 126 31.79 2.17 -1.86
CA ASP A 126 32.35 0.85 -2.10
C ASP A 126 32.45 0.49 -3.60
N ALA A 127 33.08 -0.65 -3.88
CA ALA A 127 33.25 -1.14 -5.24
C ALA A 127 31.93 -1.52 -5.92
N ALA A 128 30.91 -1.91 -5.14
CA ALA A 128 29.59 -2.23 -5.66
C ALA A 128 28.90 -0.98 -6.21
N PHE A 129 28.95 0.13 -5.46
CA PHE A 129 28.45 1.42 -5.92
C PHE A 129 29.22 1.93 -7.13
N ALA A 130 30.56 1.83 -7.15
CA ALA A 130 31.35 2.26 -8.30
C ALA A 130 30.95 1.51 -9.60
N THR A 131 30.68 0.20 -9.49
CA THR A 131 30.20 -0.64 -10.60
C THR A 131 28.79 -0.25 -11.03
N PHE A 132 27.91 0.03 -10.06
CA PHE A 132 26.55 0.51 -10.31
C PHE A 132 26.56 1.85 -11.04
N TRP A 133 27.33 2.83 -10.55
CA TRP A 133 27.50 4.15 -11.17
C TRP A 133 27.95 4.06 -12.63
N GLU A 134 29.00 3.28 -12.91
CA GLU A 134 29.51 3.14 -14.28
C GLU A 134 28.52 2.43 -15.21
N THR A 135 27.75 1.48 -14.68
CA THR A 135 26.69 0.80 -15.45
C THR A 135 25.61 1.81 -15.85
N VAL A 136 25.07 2.57 -14.89
CA VAL A 136 24.05 3.60 -15.12
C VAL A 136 24.57 4.66 -16.10
N ARG A 137 25.80 5.13 -15.93
CA ARG A 137 26.42 6.13 -16.82
C ARG A 137 26.57 5.62 -18.25
N ARG A 138 27.05 4.38 -18.44
CA ARG A 138 27.21 3.76 -19.75
C ARG A 138 25.87 3.55 -20.44
N ASP A 139 24.86 3.11 -19.71
CA ASP A 139 23.54 2.88 -20.27
C ASP A 139 22.84 4.21 -20.63
N ARG A 140 22.99 5.26 -19.82
CA ARG A 140 22.55 6.62 -20.20
C ARG A 140 23.21 7.11 -21.48
N ASN A 141 24.53 6.93 -21.63
CA ASN A 141 25.22 7.32 -22.86
C ASN A 141 24.69 6.57 -24.09
N ARG A 142 24.36 5.28 -23.95
CA ARG A 142 23.74 4.50 -25.01
C ARG A 142 22.37 5.02 -25.42
N ILE A 143 21.55 5.43 -24.44
CA ILE A 143 20.24 6.07 -24.66
C ILE A 143 20.44 7.37 -25.45
N MET A 144 21.31 8.27 -24.95
CA MET A 144 21.52 9.60 -25.54
C MET A 144 22.08 9.56 -26.96
N HIS A 145 22.91 8.57 -27.28
CA HIS A 145 23.49 8.43 -28.61
C HIS A 145 22.67 7.55 -29.56
N SER A 146 21.50 7.07 -29.14
CA SER A 146 20.62 6.17 -29.92
C SER A 146 21.35 4.94 -30.49
N THR A 147 22.47 4.55 -29.88
CA THR A 147 23.38 3.51 -30.41
C THR A 147 22.92 2.08 -30.10
N SER A 148 21.94 1.90 -29.20
CA SER A 148 21.36 0.59 -28.89
C SER A 148 19.89 0.70 -28.50
N ARG A 149 19.08 -0.28 -28.91
CA ARG A 149 17.71 -0.50 -28.42
C ARG A 149 17.76 -1.16 -27.03
N THR A 150 18.38 -0.51 -26.05
CA THR A 150 18.34 -1.00 -24.68
C THR A 150 16.90 -0.91 -24.20
N THR A 151 16.29 -2.05 -23.93
CA THR A 151 14.96 -2.11 -23.34
C THR A 151 15.07 -2.07 -21.83
N PHE A 152 14.23 -1.25 -21.20
CA PHE A 152 14.14 -1.15 -19.76
C PHE A 152 12.86 -1.80 -19.28
N THR A 153 12.97 -2.58 -18.22
CA THR A 153 11.81 -3.06 -17.46
C THR A 153 11.56 -2.10 -16.30
N ALA A 154 10.30 -1.90 -15.92
CA ALA A 154 9.96 -1.07 -14.76
C ALA A 154 10.71 -1.53 -13.50
N GLY A 155 10.85 -2.84 -13.28
CA GLY A 155 11.60 -3.39 -12.15
C GLY A 155 13.09 -3.04 -12.15
N ALA A 156 13.76 -3.02 -13.30
CA ALA A 156 15.16 -2.61 -13.38
C ALA A 156 15.35 -1.12 -13.06
N VAL A 157 14.42 -0.27 -13.51
CA VAL A 157 14.44 1.16 -13.22
C VAL A 157 14.14 1.43 -11.74
N VAL A 158 13.12 0.77 -11.16
CA VAL A 158 12.80 0.84 -9.72
C VAL A 158 14.00 0.41 -8.86
N LEU A 159 14.64 -0.71 -9.21
CA LEU A 159 15.82 -1.18 -8.50
C LEU A 159 16.96 -0.15 -8.52
N ALA A 160 17.22 0.47 -9.67
CA ALA A 160 18.22 1.52 -9.79
C ALA A 160 17.86 2.77 -8.96
N ILE A 161 16.58 3.19 -8.94
CA ILE A 161 16.09 4.30 -8.11
C ILE A 161 16.35 4.01 -6.64
N LEU A 162 15.92 2.84 -6.15
CA LEU A 162 16.02 2.50 -4.73
C LEU A 162 17.47 2.30 -4.27
N ARG A 163 18.35 1.76 -5.11
CA ARG A 163 19.80 1.67 -4.82
C ARG A 163 20.44 3.06 -4.75
N ALA A 164 20.07 3.96 -5.66
CA ALA A 164 20.52 5.35 -5.61
C ALA A 164 20.00 6.06 -4.35
N ALA A 165 18.72 5.90 -4.00
CA ALA A 165 18.12 6.44 -2.79
C ALA A 165 18.86 5.95 -1.53
N LYS A 166 19.03 4.63 -1.39
CA LYS A 166 19.70 4.00 -0.24
C LYS A 166 21.16 4.44 -0.07
N THR A 167 21.88 4.68 -1.15
CA THR A 167 23.33 4.99 -1.08
C THR A 167 23.61 6.49 -1.02
N LEU A 168 22.87 7.28 -1.79
CA LEU A 168 23.17 8.70 -2.01
C LEU A 168 22.26 9.64 -1.21
N PHE A 169 21.03 9.22 -0.88
CA PHE A 169 19.98 10.02 -0.25
C PHE A 169 19.44 9.39 1.04
N ALA A 170 20.33 8.74 1.80
CA ALA A 170 20.01 8.00 3.02
C ALA A 170 19.63 8.90 4.22
N ASP A 171 19.64 10.22 4.06
CA ASP A 171 19.23 11.19 5.08
C ASP A 171 17.75 11.08 5.46
N MET A 172 16.93 10.45 4.61
CA MET A 172 15.51 10.20 4.85
C MET A 172 15.10 8.90 4.15
N PRO A 173 14.33 8.01 4.82
CA PRO A 173 13.76 6.83 4.18
C PRO A 173 12.98 7.20 2.91
N TRP A 174 13.03 6.32 1.91
CA TRP A 174 12.37 6.60 0.63
C TRP A 174 10.85 6.83 0.76
N PRO A 175 10.08 6.03 1.55
CA PRO A 175 8.66 6.29 1.76
C PRO A 175 8.36 7.69 2.33
N ASP A 176 9.10 8.10 3.36
CA ASP A 176 8.95 9.43 3.98
C ASP A 176 9.27 10.55 2.99
N ARG A 177 10.28 10.32 2.14
CA ARG A 177 10.65 11.27 1.10
C ARG A 177 9.55 11.44 0.05
N LEU A 178 8.88 10.35 -0.34
CA LEU A 178 7.73 10.43 -1.24
C LEU A 178 6.58 11.22 -0.61
N LEU A 179 6.25 10.94 0.67
CA LEU A 179 5.23 11.70 1.40
C LEU A 179 5.57 13.20 1.46
N ALA A 180 6.82 13.55 1.78
CA ALA A 180 7.27 14.93 1.84
C ALA A 180 7.21 15.64 0.47
N GLN A 181 7.51 14.92 -0.62
CA GLN A 181 7.42 15.46 -1.98
C GLN A 181 5.97 15.68 -2.39
N GLU A 182 5.07 14.72 -2.16
CA GLU A 182 3.65 14.84 -2.51
C GLU A 182 2.93 15.91 -1.66
N ALA A 183 3.25 16.01 -0.38
CA ALA A 183 2.75 17.09 0.49
C ALA A 183 3.23 18.49 0.03
N GLY A 184 4.34 18.56 -0.70
CA GLY A 184 4.86 19.80 -1.29
C GLY A 184 4.32 20.12 -2.70
N GLN A 185 3.47 19.27 -3.28
CA GLN A 185 3.04 19.35 -4.69
C GLN A 185 1.71 20.09 -4.89
N LYS A 186 1.35 20.24 -6.18
CA LYS A 186 0.31 21.13 -6.73
C LYS A 186 -1.04 21.08 -6.03
N TYR A 187 -1.47 19.92 -5.51
CA TYR A 187 -2.80 19.75 -4.93
C TYR A 187 -2.85 19.94 -3.41
N ALA A 188 -1.74 19.69 -2.72
CA ALA A 188 -1.62 19.97 -1.28
C ALA A 188 -1.78 21.46 -0.98
N ILE A 189 -1.35 22.34 -1.89
CA ILE A 189 -1.57 23.80 -1.81
C ILE A 189 -3.07 24.15 -1.76
N PHE A 190 -3.94 23.30 -2.31
CA PHE A 190 -5.39 23.48 -2.29
C PHE A 190 -6.08 22.72 -1.14
N GLY A 191 -5.32 22.12 -0.22
CA GLY A 191 -5.84 21.29 0.87
C GLY A 191 -6.48 19.99 0.37
N MET A 192 -6.00 19.46 -0.77
CA MET A 192 -6.44 18.19 -1.35
C MET A 192 -5.33 17.13 -1.19
N ASP A 193 -4.92 16.88 0.04
CA ASP A 193 -3.85 15.93 0.41
C ASP A 193 -4.37 14.61 1.01
N ASP A 194 -5.69 14.49 1.18
CA ASP A 194 -6.39 13.36 1.81
C ASP A 194 -6.03 11.96 1.25
N HIS A 195 -5.65 11.88 -0.03
CA HIS A 195 -5.29 10.62 -0.71
C HIS A 195 -3.78 10.35 -0.78
N VAL A 196 -2.94 11.32 -0.41
CA VAL A 196 -1.47 11.25 -0.59
C VAL A 196 -0.89 10.04 0.13
N TYR A 197 -1.33 9.80 1.37
CA TYR A 197 -0.83 8.67 2.16
C TYR A 197 -1.14 7.33 1.46
N SER A 198 -2.39 7.11 1.06
CA SER A 198 -2.84 5.88 0.39
C SER A 198 -2.16 5.69 -0.97
N GLU A 199 -1.95 6.77 -1.73
CA GLU A 199 -1.24 6.73 -3.01
C GLU A 199 0.21 6.26 -2.80
N VAL A 200 0.95 6.91 -1.90
CA VAL A 200 2.36 6.59 -1.64
C VAL A 200 2.52 5.17 -1.08
N VAL A 201 1.61 4.71 -0.20
CA VAL A 201 1.57 3.30 0.23
C VAL A 201 1.38 2.37 -0.97
N GLY A 202 0.46 2.69 -1.87
CA GLY A 202 0.23 1.96 -3.12
C GLY A 202 1.45 1.93 -4.04
N GLU A 203 2.19 3.03 -4.17
CA GLU A 203 3.43 3.11 -4.94
C GLU A 203 4.51 2.19 -4.38
N ILE A 204 4.70 2.17 -3.06
CA ILE A 204 5.66 1.27 -2.41
C ILE A 204 5.25 -0.20 -2.61
N GLY A 205 3.97 -0.52 -2.49
CA GLY A 205 3.47 -1.86 -2.81
C GLY A 205 3.73 -2.27 -4.27
N CYS A 206 3.52 -1.34 -5.20
CA CYS A 206 3.81 -1.54 -6.62
C CYS A 206 5.32 -1.79 -6.85
N ALA A 207 6.18 -0.98 -6.24
CA ALA A 207 7.63 -1.13 -6.33
C ALA A 207 8.11 -2.50 -5.83
N ILE A 208 7.60 -2.97 -4.68
CA ILE A 208 7.98 -4.27 -4.12
C ILE A 208 7.54 -5.43 -5.01
N ALA A 209 6.37 -5.31 -5.66
CA ALA A 209 5.91 -6.32 -6.61
C ALA A 209 6.85 -6.46 -7.82
N LEU A 210 7.50 -5.36 -8.23
CA LEU A 210 8.46 -5.30 -9.33
C LEU A 210 9.87 -5.82 -8.97
N LEU A 211 10.26 -5.81 -7.70
CA LEU A 211 11.59 -6.23 -7.25
C LEU A 211 11.73 -7.75 -7.17
N THR A 212 12.93 -8.29 -7.35
CA THR A 212 13.15 -9.71 -7.02
C THR A 212 13.02 -9.96 -5.50
N PRO A 213 12.77 -11.19 -5.04
CA PRO A 213 12.74 -11.49 -3.60
C PRO A 213 14.04 -11.10 -2.87
N ALA A 214 15.19 -11.20 -3.54
CA ALA A 214 16.47 -10.81 -2.97
C ALA A 214 16.58 -9.29 -2.83
N ASP A 215 16.20 -8.53 -3.87
CA ASP A 215 16.26 -7.07 -3.84
C ASP A 215 15.26 -6.49 -2.82
N ALA A 216 14.06 -7.05 -2.71
CA ALA A 216 13.06 -6.63 -1.73
C ALA A 216 13.54 -6.85 -0.28
N LEU A 217 14.21 -7.98 -0.02
CA LEU A 217 14.82 -8.25 1.28
C LEU A 217 15.99 -7.29 1.56
N GLU A 218 16.87 -7.05 0.58
CA GLU A 218 18.03 -6.17 0.74
C GLU A 218 17.65 -4.70 0.94
N LEU A 219 16.62 -4.21 0.23
CA LEU A 219 16.25 -2.79 0.22
C LEU A 219 15.23 -2.42 1.29
N PHE A 220 14.29 -3.33 1.62
CA PHE A 220 13.18 -3.04 2.52
C PHE A 220 13.09 -4.01 3.72
N ASP A 221 13.97 -5.00 3.83
CA ASP A 221 13.83 -6.07 4.82
C ASP A 221 12.49 -6.82 4.68
N PHE A 222 12.01 -6.95 3.43
CA PHE A 222 10.72 -7.55 3.10
C PHE A 222 10.89 -8.90 2.41
N ASP A 223 10.49 -9.98 3.07
CA ASP A 223 10.59 -11.33 2.52
C ASP A 223 9.34 -11.64 1.68
N ARG A 224 9.44 -11.47 0.35
CA ARG A 224 8.34 -11.76 -0.58
C ARG A 224 7.82 -13.20 -0.54
N ARG A 225 8.53 -14.14 0.11
CA ARG A 225 8.12 -15.54 0.25
C ARG A 225 7.29 -15.78 1.52
N ARG A 226 7.20 -14.81 2.42
CA ARG A 226 6.38 -14.87 3.63
C ARG A 226 5.01 -14.24 3.38
N HIS A 227 4.03 -14.68 4.16
CA HIS A 227 2.74 -14.03 4.20
C HIS A 227 2.91 -12.59 4.67
N ALA A 228 2.33 -11.68 3.91
CA ALA A 228 2.19 -10.28 4.29
C ALA A 228 0.74 -9.97 4.59
N TYR A 229 0.53 -8.97 5.43
CA TYR A 229 -0.76 -8.51 5.91
C TYR A 229 -0.91 -7.02 5.66
N VAL A 230 -2.15 -6.53 5.65
CA VAL A 230 -2.39 -5.08 5.63
C VAL A 230 -1.98 -4.51 6.98
N CYS A 231 -1.27 -3.37 6.96
CA CYS A 231 -0.82 -2.73 8.20
C CYS A 231 -2.00 -2.05 8.90
N PRO A 232 -2.27 -2.33 10.20
CA PRO A 232 -3.33 -1.67 10.95
C PRO A 232 -3.18 -0.14 11.02
N GLN A 233 -1.93 0.34 11.13
CA GLN A 233 -1.64 1.77 11.20
C GLN A 233 -1.82 2.45 9.85
N CYS A 234 -1.32 1.85 8.76
CA CYS A 234 -1.59 2.41 7.44
C CYS A 234 -3.09 2.42 7.12
N LEU A 235 -3.82 1.38 7.53
CA LEU A 235 -5.26 1.32 7.38
C LEU A 235 -5.97 2.45 8.16
N ALA A 236 -5.52 2.75 9.37
CA ALA A 236 -6.08 3.82 10.20
C ALA A 236 -5.74 5.23 9.67
N ASN A 237 -4.58 5.38 9.02
CA ASN A 237 -4.11 6.64 8.43
C ASN A 237 -4.67 6.88 7.03
N SER A 238 -5.20 5.85 6.38
CA SER A 238 -5.88 5.95 5.10
C SER A 238 -7.35 6.28 5.26
N GLU A 239 -7.89 7.09 4.36
CA GLU A 239 -9.33 7.28 4.29
C GLU A 239 -10.05 5.96 3.98
N ARG A 240 -11.28 5.83 4.50
CA ARG A 240 -12.08 4.60 4.40
C ARG A 240 -12.29 4.14 2.96
N ASP A 241 -12.46 5.07 2.03
CA ASP A 241 -12.74 4.76 0.62
C ASP A 241 -11.52 4.17 -0.10
N PHE A 242 -10.30 4.45 0.38
CA PHE A 242 -9.05 3.96 -0.20
C PHE A 242 -8.41 2.82 0.61
N ALA A 243 -8.89 2.59 1.84
CA ALA A 243 -8.41 1.59 2.79
C ALA A 243 -8.51 0.13 2.27
N ALA A 244 -9.56 -0.20 1.50
CA ALA A 244 -9.80 -1.55 1.00
C ALA A 244 -8.77 -2.02 -0.06
N GLY A 245 -8.09 -1.08 -0.72
CA GLY A 245 -7.11 -1.36 -1.78
C GLY A 245 -5.65 -1.37 -1.32
N LEU A 246 -5.39 -1.23 -0.01
CA LEU A 246 -4.02 -1.08 0.48
C LEU A 246 -3.20 -2.36 0.25
N PRO A 247 -1.94 -2.23 -0.23
CA PRO A 247 -1.05 -3.36 -0.34
C PRO A 247 -0.69 -3.96 1.03
N LYS A 248 -0.41 -5.25 1.02
CA LYS A 248 0.02 -6.01 2.19
C LYS A 248 1.52 -5.79 2.44
N LEU A 249 1.83 -4.83 3.31
CA LEU A 249 3.20 -4.37 3.60
C LEU A 249 3.66 -4.67 5.03
N ALA A 250 2.92 -5.49 5.78
CA ALA A 250 3.28 -5.85 7.15
C ALA A 250 3.61 -7.34 7.27
N GLN A 251 4.70 -7.67 7.98
CA GLN A 251 5.19 -9.03 8.17
C GLN A 251 5.66 -9.25 9.61
N PHE A 252 5.59 -10.50 10.06
CA PHE A 252 6.22 -10.93 11.31
C PHE A 252 7.73 -11.10 11.11
N SER A 253 8.50 -10.73 12.12
CA SER A 253 9.97 -10.83 12.04
C SER A 253 10.41 -12.29 12.04
N ASN A 254 9.75 -13.14 12.84
CA ASN A 254 10.01 -14.57 12.88
C ASN A 254 8.87 -15.36 12.21
N LYS A 255 9.09 -16.68 12.07
CA LYS A 255 8.08 -17.62 11.56
C LYS A 255 7.32 -18.31 12.68
N ASP A 256 7.32 -17.73 13.88
CA ASP A 256 6.63 -18.29 15.02
C ASP A 256 5.12 -18.12 14.85
N ALA A 257 4.37 -19.20 15.00
CA ALA A 257 2.92 -19.18 14.87
C ALA A 257 2.26 -18.32 15.95
N GLY A 258 2.88 -18.18 17.11
CA GLY A 258 2.40 -17.38 18.24
C GLY A 258 2.85 -15.91 18.24
N GLU A 259 3.62 -15.46 17.25
CA GLU A 259 4.07 -14.07 17.19
C GLU A 259 2.88 -13.12 16.99
N THR A 260 2.79 -12.10 17.85
CA THR A 260 1.72 -11.09 17.83
C THR A 260 2.24 -9.70 17.46
N ALA A 261 3.55 -9.55 17.22
CA ALA A 261 4.18 -8.29 16.87
C ALA A 261 4.34 -8.20 15.35
N LEU A 262 3.49 -7.43 14.68
CA LEU A 262 3.48 -7.29 13.23
C LEU A 262 4.15 -5.96 12.83
N ARG A 263 5.26 -6.00 12.07
CA ARG A 263 5.99 -4.80 11.63
C ARG A 263 5.61 -4.44 10.20
N CYS A 264 5.31 -3.17 9.95
CA CYS A 264 5.14 -2.66 8.59
C CYS A 264 6.46 -2.08 8.05
N ILE A 265 6.76 -2.34 6.78
CA ILE A 265 7.95 -1.77 6.11
C ILE A 265 7.72 -0.35 5.57
N PHE A 266 6.47 0.14 5.57
CA PHE A 266 6.12 1.47 5.10
C PHE A 266 6.22 2.50 6.23
N CYS A 267 5.39 2.35 7.27
CA CYS A 267 5.34 3.27 8.41
C CYS A 267 6.25 2.84 9.57
N GLU A 268 7.00 1.74 9.39
CA GLU A 268 7.91 1.13 10.38
C GLU A 268 7.27 0.74 11.73
N THR A 269 5.95 0.93 11.88
CA THR A 269 5.26 0.70 13.13
C THR A 269 5.05 -0.78 13.40
N VAL A 270 5.29 -1.18 14.65
CA VAL A 270 4.98 -2.51 15.17
C VAL A 270 3.57 -2.47 15.79
N SER A 271 2.65 -3.24 15.22
CA SER A 271 1.28 -3.38 15.70
C SER A 271 1.09 -4.70 16.42
N MET A 272 0.42 -4.67 17.57
CA MET A 272 -0.02 -5.88 18.26
C MET A 272 -1.29 -6.42 17.62
N VAL A 273 -1.33 -7.73 17.38
CA VAL A 273 -2.43 -8.42 16.70
C VAL A 273 -2.82 -9.70 17.44
N ASP A 274 -4.07 -10.11 17.25
CA ASP A 274 -4.61 -11.35 17.77
C ASP A 274 -4.41 -12.49 16.75
N ARG A 275 -4.15 -13.69 17.28
CA ARG A 275 -3.87 -14.89 16.49
C ARG A 275 -4.98 -15.92 16.69
N HIS A 276 -5.95 -15.89 15.78
CA HIS A 276 -6.98 -16.92 15.64
C HIS A 276 -7.48 -16.92 14.19
N ASP A 277 -8.07 -18.02 13.76
CA ASP A 277 -8.57 -18.16 12.40
C ASP A 277 -9.69 -17.14 12.12
N CYS A 278 -9.74 -16.67 10.88
CA CYS A 278 -10.79 -15.80 10.39
C CYS A 278 -12.13 -16.57 10.38
N GLU A 279 -13.19 -15.93 10.87
CA GLU A 279 -14.53 -16.52 10.94
C GLU A 279 -15.14 -16.80 9.56
N TYR A 280 -14.61 -16.15 8.52
CA TYR A 280 -15.03 -16.35 7.15
C TYR A 280 -14.36 -17.59 6.52
N PRO A 281 -15.13 -18.63 6.14
CA PRO A 281 -14.58 -19.93 5.70
C PRO A 281 -13.73 -19.87 4.41
N ASP A 282 -13.94 -18.86 3.57
CA ASP A 282 -13.21 -18.61 2.33
C ASP A 282 -11.88 -17.88 2.56
N CYS A 283 -11.58 -17.46 3.79
CA CYS A 283 -10.36 -16.73 4.13
C CYS A 283 -9.41 -17.57 4.98
N PRO A 284 -8.19 -17.90 4.48
CA PRO A 284 -7.18 -18.63 5.27
C PRO A 284 -6.45 -17.72 6.27
N GLY A 285 -6.98 -16.53 6.55
CA GLY A 285 -6.32 -15.54 7.41
C GLY A 285 -6.41 -15.91 8.88
N ASN A 286 -5.36 -15.59 9.65
CA ASN A 286 -5.32 -15.83 11.09
C ASN A 286 -4.67 -14.68 11.88
N VAL A 287 -4.76 -13.47 11.35
CA VAL A 287 -4.23 -12.26 11.97
C VAL A 287 -5.33 -11.23 12.03
N ILE A 288 -5.76 -10.92 13.25
CA ILE A 288 -6.92 -10.08 13.53
C ILE A 288 -6.48 -8.87 14.34
N THR A 289 -7.07 -7.70 14.08
CA THR A 289 -6.90 -6.52 14.91
C THR A 289 -8.25 -5.86 15.11
N ARG A 290 -8.70 -5.67 16.36
CA ARG A 290 -9.99 -5.02 16.67
C ARG A 290 -11.17 -5.59 15.84
N ASN A 291 -11.32 -6.91 15.83
CA ASN A 291 -12.30 -7.64 15.01
C ASN A 291 -12.14 -7.50 13.49
N LEU A 292 -11.03 -6.99 12.95
CA LEU A 292 -10.79 -6.92 11.51
C LEU A 292 -9.73 -7.95 11.10
N CYS A 293 -10.04 -8.78 10.10
CA CYS A 293 -9.04 -9.69 9.53
C CYS A 293 -8.08 -8.94 8.59
N LEU A 294 -6.78 -8.96 8.89
CA LEU A 294 -5.75 -8.25 8.09
C LEU A 294 -5.41 -8.94 6.75
N THR A 295 -6.06 -10.08 6.46
CA THR A 295 -5.91 -10.80 5.19
C THR A 295 -7.02 -10.45 4.20
N CYS A 296 -8.29 -10.43 4.64
CA CYS A 296 -9.45 -10.15 3.78
C CYS A 296 -10.12 -8.81 4.05
N LEU A 297 -9.69 -8.07 5.08
CA LEU A 297 -10.27 -6.79 5.50
C LEU A 297 -11.77 -6.83 5.82
N ARG A 298 -12.29 -7.98 6.24
CA ARG A 298 -13.67 -8.12 6.71
C ARG A 298 -13.75 -8.10 8.23
N GLU A 299 -14.74 -7.38 8.74
CA GLU A 299 -15.09 -7.32 10.15
C GLU A 299 -15.65 -8.67 10.59
N GLN A 300 -15.04 -9.28 11.61
CA GLN A 300 -15.40 -10.60 12.10
C GLN A 300 -16.81 -10.59 12.67
N ASP A 301 -17.24 -9.50 13.32
CA ASP A 301 -18.58 -9.35 13.89
C ASP A 301 -19.69 -9.18 12.84
N GLU A 302 -19.36 -9.12 11.55
CA GLU A 302 -20.33 -9.17 10.45
C GLU A 302 -20.47 -10.57 9.81
N GLN A 303 -19.76 -11.58 10.34
CA GLN A 303 -19.90 -12.98 9.89
C GLN A 303 -20.98 -13.71 10.70
N PHE A 304 -22.22 -13.61 10.21
CA PHE A 304 -23.39 -14.21 10.85
C PHE A 304 -23.60 -15.70 10.55
N ALA A 305 -23.07 -16.19 9.43
CA ALA A 305 -23.22 -17.59 9.06
C ALA A 305 -22.36 -18.46 9.99
N LEU A 306 -23.03 -19.20 10.87
CA LEU A 306 -22.42 -20.20 11.74
C LEU A 306 -22.54 -21.57 11.09
N THR A 307 -21.53 -22.43 11.21
CA THR A 307 -21.61 -23.81 10.71
C THR A 307 -22.89 -24.47 11.25
N PRO A 308 -23.87 -24.82 10.39
CA PRO A 308 -25.10 -25.42 10.87
C PRO A 308 -24.81 -26.85 11.32
N ALA A 309 -25.05 -27.17 12.58
CA ALA A 309 -24.92 -28.55 13.07
C ALA A 309 -26.01 -29.49 12.49
N PHE A 310 -27.02 -28.94 11.80
CA PHE A 310 -28.27 -29.61 11.42
C PHE A 310 -28.40 -29.98 9.93
N LEU A 311 -27.34 -29.87 9.12
CA LEU A 311 -27.35 -30.27 7.69
C LEU A 311 -27.32 -31.80 7.48
N ILE A 312 -28.20 -32.54 8.16
CA ILE A 312 -28.39 -33.99 7.98
C ILE A 312 -29.66 -34.28 7.15
N ARG A 313 -30.53 -33.27 6.92
CA ARG A 313 -31.80 -33.44 6.16
C ARG A 313 -31.71 -32.92 4.73
N ALA A 314 -32.57 -33.46 3.87
CA ALA A 314 -32.62 -33.10 2.45
C ALA A 314 -33.00 -31.61 2.26
N PRO A 315 -32.47 -30.91 1.24
CA PRO A 315 -32.69 -29.47 1.03
C PRO A 315 -34.16 -29.04 0.89
N ASP A 316 -35.03 -29.96 0.49
CA ASP A 316 -36.44 -29.69 0.18
C ASP A 316 -37.34 -29.59 1.43
N ASP A 317 -36.82 -29.98 2.61
CA ASP A 317 -37.54 -29.94 3.90
C ASP A 317 -37.18 -28.70 4.74
N LEU A 318 -36.47 -27.73 4.17
CA LEU A 318 -36.00 -26.55 4.90
C LEU A 318 -36.84 -25.31 4.58
N HIS A 319 -37.14 -24.53 5.62
CA HIS A 319 -37.78 -23.23 5.51
C HIS A 319 -36.73 -22.11 5.50
N ASP A 320 -37.00 -21.04 4.75
CA ASP A 320 -36.15 -19.84 4.71
C ASP A 320 -36.49 -18.92 5.90
N TYR A 321 -35.47 -18.55 6.67
CA TYR A 321 -35.58 -17.61 7.79
C TYR A 321 -34.69 -16.39 7.58
N GLU A 322 -35.15 -15.26 8.10
CA GLU A 322 -34.42 -14.01 8.17
C GLU A 322 -34.16 -13.64 9.64
N PHE A 323 -32.88 -13.43 9.95
CA PHE A 323 -32.36 -13.08 11.26
C PHE A 323 -31.89 -11.63 11.23
N VAL A 324 -32.61 -10.75 11.92
CA VAL A 324 -32.23 -9.35 12.03
C VAL A 324 -31.53 -9.12 13.36
N VAL A 325 -30.22 -8.95 13.31
CA VAL A 325 -29.39 -8.67 14.48
C VAL A 325 -29.38 -7.17 14.77
N GLY A 326 -29.36 -6.79 16.04
CA GLY A 326 -29.41 -5.39 16.48
C GLY A 326 -28.38 -5.08 17.55
N ARG A 327 -27.77 -3.88 17.49
CA ARG A 327 -26.91 -3.33 18.54
C ARG A 327 -27.15 -1.84 18.74
N GLU A 328 -27.06 -1.40 20.00
CA GLU A 328 -27.09 0.02 20.33
C GLU A 328 -25.80 0.70 19.87
N SER A 329 -25.92 1.86 19.22
CA SER A 329 -24.78 2.62 18.70
C SER A 329 -24.51 3.88 19.53
N GLY A 330 -24.42 3.78 20.87
CA GLY A 330 -23.84 4.81 21.76
C GLY A 330 -24.16 6.29 21.45
N GLY A 331 -25.38 6.63 20.98
CA GLY A 331 -25.79 7.97 20.58
C GLY A 331 -26.14 8.19 19.09
N ARG A 332 -25.94 7.20 18.20
CA ARG A 332 -26.50 7.12 16.84
C ARG A 332 -27.76 6.24 16.83
N ARG A 333 -28.51 6.22 15.71
CA ARG A 333 -29.59 5.23 15.49
C ARG A 333 -29.03 3.82 15.69
N ASP A 334 -29.82 2.96 16.30
CA ASP A 334 -29.51 1.54 16.47
C ASP A 334 -29.15 0.92 15.12
N GLU A 335 -28.14 0.06 15.15
CA GLU A 335 -27.64 -0.61 13.95
C GLU A 335 -28.29 -1.98 13.84
N TYR A 336 -28.88 -2.25 12.67
CA TYR A 336 -29.46 -3.54 12.33
C TYR A 336 -28.82 -4.12 11.07
N ARG A 337 -28.60 -5.43 11.08
CA ARG A 337 -28.12 -6.21 9.93
C ARG A 337 -29.00 -7.43 9.76
N SER A 338 -29.18 -7.86 8.51
CA SER A 338 -29.97 -9.04 8.16
C SER A 338 -29.05 -10.17 7.72
N HIS A 339 -29.34 -11.38 8.20
CA HIS A 339 -28.72 -12.63 7.78
C HIS A 339 -29.81 -13.64 7.41
N ARG A 340 -29.60 -14.40 6.35
CA ARG A 340 -30.56 -15.40 5.87
C ARG A 340 -29.97 -16.78 6.06
N GLU A 341 -30.78 -17.67 6.62
CA GLU A 341 -30.39 -19.05 6.84
C GLU A 341 -31.61 -19.97 6.71
N ARG A 342 -31.36 -21.21 6.31
CA ARG A 342 -32.39 -22.25 6.22
C ARG A 342 -32.41 -23.10 7.47
N ALA A 343 -33.60 -23.38 8.00
CA ALA A 343 -33.78 -24.26 9.16
C ALA A 343 -34.98 -25.20 8.94
N ALA A 344 -35.00 -26.34 9.64
CA ALA A 344 -36.05 -27.34 9.46
C ALA A 344 -37.41 -26.90 10.04
N ASP A 345 -37.38 -26.16 11.14
CA ASP A 345 -38.56 -25.66 11.83
C ASP A 345 -38.24 -24.40 12.68
N ASP A 346 -39.27 -23.85 13.34
CA ASP A 346 -39.13 -22.67 14.18
C ASP A 346 -38.21 -22.94 15.38
N GLU A 347 -38.15 -24.16 15.92
CA GLU A 347 -37.29 -24.50 17.07
C GLU A 347 -35.80 -24.46 16.67
N ASP A 348 -35.46 -25.02 15.52
CA ASP A 348 -34.11 -24.96 14.95
C ASP A 348 -33.70 -23.51 14.63
N ALA A 349 -34.63 -22.69 14.11
CA ALA A 349 -34.38 -21.27 13.87
C ALA A 349 -34.14 -20.50 15.17
N ILE A 350 -34.95 -20.74 16.21
CA ILE A 350 -34.77 -20.15 17.55
C ILE A 350 -33.41 -20.56 18.14
N ALA A 351 -33.02 -21.84 18.02
CA ALA A 351 -31.73 -22.33 18.47
C ALA A 351 -30.56 -21.70 17.70
N TYR A 352 -30.70 -21.49 16.39
CA TYR A 352 -29.70 -20.79 15.58
C TYR A 352 -29.53 -19.34 16.01
N GLY A 353 -30.63 -18.60 16.22
CA GLY A 353 -30.58 -17.22 16.71
C GLY A 353 -29.89 -17.09 18.07
N ARG A 354 -30.10 -18.06 18.98
CA ARG A 354 -29.36 -18.13 20.25
C ARG A 354 -27.86 -18.31 20.02
N ARG A 355 -27.48 -19.25 19.14
CA ARG A 355 -26.07 -19.51 18.80
C ARG A 355 -25.40 -18.27 18.21
N MET A 356 -26.12 -17.46 17.44
CA MET A 356 -25.60 -16.18 16.94
C MET A 356 -25.19 -15.26 18.09
N LEU A 357 -26.02 -15.09 19.12
CA LEU A 357 -25.66 -14.24 20.27
C LEU A 357 -24.64 -14.89 21.22
N ASP A 358 -24.54 -16.21 21.24
CA ASP A 358 -23.53 -16.95 22.03
C ASP A 358 -22.14 -16.94 21.36
N ALA A 359 -22.06 -16.73 20.04
CA ALA A 359 -20.81 -16.73 19.29
C ALA A 359 -19.87 -15.60 19.77
N ALA A 360 -18.59 -15.94 19.96
CA ALA A 360 -17.62 -15.04 20.57
C ALA A 360 -17.40 -13.76 19.75
N HIS A 361 -17.33 -13.88 18.42
CA HIS A 361 -17.14 -12.76 17.49
C HIS A 361 -18.39 -11.89 17.34
N LEU A 362 -19.58 -12.38 17.67
CA LEU A 362 -20.84 -11.63 17.55
C LEU A 362 -21.30 -10.99 18.87
N ARG A 363 -20.46 -11.00 19.92
CA ARG A 363 -20.83 -10.49 21.26
C ARG A 363 -21.25 -9.03 21.32
N VAL A 364 -20.88 -8.24 20.32
CA VAL A 364 -21.27 -6.82 20.20
C VAL A 364 -22.75 -6.66 19.85
N TRP A 365 -23.39 -7.68 19.29
CA TRP A 365 -24.82 -7.69 18.99
C TRP A 365 -25.65 -8.05 20.23
N GLN A 366 -26.73 -7.31 20.44
CA GLN A 366 -27.56 -7.40 21.65
C GLN A 366 -28.85 -8.19 21.40
N THR A 367 -29.41 -8.11 20.20
CA THR A 367 -30.69 -8.75 19.88
C THR A 367 -30.62 -9.49 18.56
N VAL A 368 -31.44 -10.53 18.39
CA VAL A 368 -31.72 -11.19 17.10
C VAL A 368 -33.21 -11.41 16.97
N SER A 369 -33.86 -10.68 16.07
CA SER A 369 -35.27 -10.89 15.69
C SER A 369 -35.36 -11.92 14.57
N ILE A 370 -36.25 -12.89 14.70
CA ILE A 370 -36.36 -14.04 13.80
C ILE A 370 -37.69 -13.98 13.05
N PHE A 371 -37.61 -14.09 11.73
CA PHE A 371 -38.75 -14.10 10.82
C PHE A 371 -38.68 -15.34 9.93
N GLN A 372 -39.78 -16.06 9.78
CA GLN A 372 -39.91 -17.06 8.73
C GLN A 372 -40.43 -16.38 7.47
N ARG A 373 -39.84 -16.68 6.33
CA ARG A 373 -40.32 -16.18 5.04
C ARG A 373 -41.37 -17.12 4.47
N GLU A 374 -42.59 -16.62 4.34
CA GLU A 374 -43.69 -17.34 3.70
C GLU A 374 -43.78 -16.91 2.24
N GLY A 375 -43.42 -17.82 1.31
CA GLY A 375 -43.54 -17.61 -0.14
C GLY A 375 -42.20 -17.57 -0.89
N CYS A 376 -42.07 -18.46 -1.87
CA CYS A 376 -41.00 -18.47 -2.87
C CYS A 376 -41.62 -18.77 -4.24
N SER A 377 -42.28 -17.78 -4.84
CA SER A 377 -42.74 -17.84 -6.23
C SER A 377 -41.80 -17.01 -7.10
N VAL A 378 -41.27 -17.63 -8.17
CA VAL A 378 -40.46 -16.98 -9.22
C VAL A 378 -41.22 -15.83 -9.91
N LEU A 379 -42.53 -15.73 -9.70
CA LEU A 379 -43.37 -14.63 -10.15
C LEU A 379 -43.74 -13.77 -8.93
N LEU A 380 -42.93 -12.73 -8.73
CA LEU A 380 -43.05 -11.56 -7.84
C LEU A 380 -44.38 -11.39 -7.09
N GLU A 381 -44.39 -11.78 -5.82
CA GLU A 381 -45.24 -11.20 -4.77
C GLU A 381 -44.33 -10.67 -3.64
N PRO A 382 -44.74 -9.64 -2.87
CA PRO A 382 -43.95 -9.13 -1.76
C PRO A 382 -43.72 -10.22 -0.71
N GLU A 383 -42.48 -10.38 -0.26
CA GLU A 383 -42.09 -11.38 0.75
C GLU A 383 -42.89 -11.14 2.05
N THR A 384 -43.87 -12.00 2.36
CA THR A 384 -44.54 -11.97 3.67
C THR A 384 -43.67 -12.69 4.70
N CYS A 385 -43.31 -11.97 5.76
CA CYS A 385 -42.49 -12.50 6.85
C CYS A 385 -43.37 -12.78 8.07
N ARG A 386 -43.44 -14.04 8.51
CA ARG A 386 -44.08 -14.44 9.77
C ARG A 386 -43.10 -14.20 10.93
N PRO A 387 -43.41 -13.31 11.89
CA PRO A 387 -42.54 -13.07 13.03
C PRO A 387 -42.59 -14.24 14.01
N ILE A 388 -41.43 -14.73 14.42
CA ILE A 388 -41.31 -15.85 15.37
C ILE A 388 -41.08 -15.32 16.79
N GLY A 389 -40.19 -14.36 16.94
CA GLY A 389 -39.80 -13.74 18.22
C GLY A 389 -38.38 -13.19 18.16
N HIS A 390 -37.79 -12.89 19.31
CA HIS A 390 -36.40 -12.47 19.37
C HIS A 390 -35.64 -13.00 20.59
N TRP A 391 -34.33 -13.12 20.44
CA TRP A 391 -33.39 -13.21 21.55
C TRP A 391 -32.87 -11.83 21.91
N ALA A 392 -32.72 -11.57 23.22
CA ALA A 392 -32.06 -10.38 23.74
C ALA A 392 -31.00 -10.77 24.79
N ARG A 393 -29.90 -10.02 24.82
CA ARG A 393 -28.90 -10.09 25.88
C ARG A 393 -29.34 -9.19 27.03
N GLU A 394 -29.56 -9.79 28.19
CA GLU A 394 -30.00 -9.09 29.42
C GLU A 394 -29.06 -9.44 30.58
N ASP A 395 -29.15 -8.70 31.69
CA ASP A 395 -28.33 -8.91 32.88
C ASP A 395 -28.54 -10.32 33.47
N GLY A 396 -27.68 -11.28 33.07
CA GLY A 396 -27.74 -12.67 33.51
C GLY A 396 -27.77 -13.71 32.40
N GLY A 397 -27.86 -13.33 31.11
CA GLY A 397 -27.78 -14.26 29.99
C GLY A 397 -28.55 -13.84 28.75
N LEU A 398 -28.93 -14.82 27.94
CA LEU A 398 -29.82 -14.63 26.79
C LEU A 398 -31.24 -14.98 27.18
N LEU A 399 -32.19 -14.09 26.87
CA LEU A 399 -33.62 -14.28 27.11
C LEU A 399 -34.41 -14.32 25.80
N TRP A 400 -35.34 -15.26 25.72
CA TRP A 400 -36.21 -15.47 24.56
C TRP A 400 -37.56 -14.81 24.78
N HIS A 401 -37.99 -14.03 23.80
CA HIS A 401 -39.26 -13.31 23.78
C HIS A 401 -40.11 -13.77 22.60
N ALA A 402 -41.02 -14.72 22.84
CA ALA A 402 -41.87 -15.30 21.81
C ALA A 402 -42.88 -14.27 21.25
N GLY A 403 -42.99 -14.16 19.93
CA GLY A 403 -43.96 -13.28 19.25
C GLY A 403 -43.74 -11.78 19.43
N ILE A 404 -42.75 -11.36 20.22
CA ILE A 404 -42.31 -9.97 20.37
C ILE A 404 -41.04 -9.80 19.55
N LEU A 405 -40.87 -8.65 18.90
CA LEU A 405 -39.70 -8.33 18.10
C LEU A 405 -38.95 -7.14 18.69
N ALA A 406 -37.63 -7.13 18.50
CA ALA A 406 -36.80 -5.94 18.76
C ALA A 406 -36.67 -5.06 17.49
N TYR A 407 -36.95 -5.62 16.32
CA TYR A 407 -36.90 -4.94 15.03
C TYR A 407 -38.24 -5.04 14.30
N ASN A 408 -38.75 -3.90 13.85
CA ASN A 408 -39.92 -3.78 13.00
C ASN A 408 -39.53 -3.92 11.54
N TYR A 409 -39.85 -5.07 10.95
CA TYR A 409 -39.53 -5.38 9.56
C TYR A 409 -40.19 -4.40 8.56
N ALA A 410 -41.43 -3.99 8.81
CA ALA A 410 -42.16 -3.10 7.90
C ALA A 410 -41.65 -1.65 7.94
N ALA A 411 -41.18 -1.19 9.10
CA ALA A 411 -40.64 0.15 9.29
C ALA A 411 -39.12 0.22 9.09
N HIS A 412 -38.46 -0.93 8.89
CA HIS A 412 -37.00 -1.07 8.86
C HIS A 412 -36.30 -0.35 10.04
N GLY A 413 -36.76 -0.60 11.27
CA GLY A 413 -36.27 0.09 12.45
C GLY A 413 -36.59 -0.64 13.76
N PRO A 414 -36.18 -0.08 14.91
CA PRO A 414 -36.54 -0.63 16.22
C PRO A 414 -38.07 -0.69 16.39
N VAL A 415 -38.56 -1.63 17.21
CA VAL A 415 -39.98 -1.72 17.62
C VAL A 415 -40.31 -0.72 18.71
#